data_AF-A0A2S3HH10-F1
#
_entry.id   AF-A0A2S3HH10-F1
#
_cell.length_a   1.000
_cell.length_b   1.000
_cell.length_c   1.000
_cell.angle_alpha   90.00
_cell.angle_beta   90.00
_cell.angle_gamma   90.00
#
_symmetry.space_group_name_H-M   'P 1'
#
loop_
_entity.id
_entity.type
_entity.pdbx_description
1 polymer ?
#
loop_
_entity_poly.entity_id
_entity_poly.type
_entity_poly.pdbx_seq_one_letter_code
_entity_poly.pdbx_strand_id
1 'polypeptide(L)'
;MARCRRPVLVSSGKAWRVLAAVEGGDRLRVFRADMGEVGSFDAAATGCVALFHVAASMEFHVSPGQDNVEERVRSSVLEPATRGTINVLRSCVRAGTVRRVVFTSSVSTLTAAGAEGRREAVVDESCLRDLADVWRTKPVGWIYILSKRLTEEAAFRFARENGLHLVSVILPTVAGPFLTPSVPTSIQLLLSPITGDPKLYSLLASVHARFGCVPLAHVQDACDAHVFLMESPRAEGRYLCAAGGHPMADVERLLAARYPPFKPPERLSRDFDASSAAAMSSKRLLDLGFRFERGVADIVADSVAQCLDHGFLEHPET
;
A
#
# COMPACT_ATOMS: atom_id res chain seq x y z
N MET A 1 22.16 -36.52 -0.75
CA MET A 1 20.99 -36.10 0.05
C MET A 1 21.44 -35.18 1.17
N ALA A 2 21.52 -33.87 0.92
CA ALA A 2 21.93 -32.90 1.94
C ALA A 2 20.70 -32.48 2.76
N ARG A 3 20.69 -32.85 4.06
CA ARG A 3 19.66 -32.46 5.02
C ARG A 3 19.69 -30.94 5.23
N CYS A 4 18.58 -30.28 4.90
CA CYS A 4 18.33 -28.88 5.24
C CYS A 4 18.32 -28.72 6.77
N ARG A 5 19.39 -28.19 7.35
CA ARG A 5 19.47 -27.89 8.79
C ARG A 5 18.62 -26.65 9.07
N ARG A 6 17.66 -26.77 9.99
CA ARG A 6 16.84 -25.66 10.50
C ARG A 6 17.69 -24.74 11.38
N PRO A 7 17.76 -23.42 11.13
CA PRO A 7 18.18 -22.44 12.13
C PRO A 7 16.96 -21.88 12.88
N VAL A 8 17.24 -21.39 14.07
CA VAL A 8 16.31 -21.11 15.18
C VAL A 8 15.65 -19.73 15.07
N LEU A 9 14.31 -19.73 15.25
CA LEU A 9 13.35 -18.71 15.71
C LEU A 9 13.51 -17.21 15.30
N VAL A 10 12.88 -16.82 14.18
CA VAL A 10 12.00 -15.61 14.02
C VAL A 10 10.99 -15.90 12.88
N SER A 11 9.67 -15.82 13.13
CA SER A 11 8.54 -15.84 12.15
C SER A 11 8.72 -16.68 10.86
N SER A 12 9.27 -17.89 10.94
CA SER A 12 9.48 -18.77 9.76
C SER A 12 8.16 -19.21 9.10
N GLY A 13 7.02 -19.10 9.79
CA GLY A 13 5.72 -19.54 9.27
C GLY A 13 5.23 -18.78 8.03
N LYS A 14 5.46 -17.46 7.94
CA LYS A 14 5.00 -16.64 6.79
C LYS A 14 5.75 -17.00 5.51
N ALA A 15 7.08 -17.06 5.58
CA ALA A 15 7.91 -17.37 4.42
C ALA A 15 7.67 -18.80 3.90
N TRP A 16 7.50 -19.78 4.80
CA TRP A 16 7.26 -21.17 4.41
C TRP A 16 5.88 -21.41 3.79
N ARG A 17 4.83 -20.69 4.23
CA ARG A 17 3.51 -20.79 3.58
C ARG A 17 3.47 -20.15 2.20
N VAL A 18 4.15 -19.01 2.01
CA VAL A 18 4.30 -18.42 0.66
C VAL A 18 5.08 -19.36 -0.25
N LEU A 19 6.19 -19.95 0.22
CA LEU A 19 6.94 -20.94 -0.54
C LEU A 19 6.11 -22.16 -0.95
N ALA A 20 5.21 -22.61 -0.08
CA ALA A 20 4.32 -23.74 -0.37
C ALA A 20 3.17 -23.38 -1.34
N ALA A 21 2.81 -22.10 -1.43
CA ALA A 21 1.71 -21.61 -2.26
C ALA A 21 2.14 -21.19 -3.67
N VAL A 22 3.44 -21.17 -3.98
CA VAL A 22 3.98 -20.72 -5.27
C VAL A 22 4.49 -21.90 -6.09
N GLU A 23 3.99 -22.06 -7.32
CA GLU A 23 4.52 -23.04 -8.28
C GLU A 23 5.93 -22.63 -8.77
N GLY A 24 6.81 -23.63 -8.96
CA GLY A 24 8.20 -23.38 -9.40
C GLY A 24 9.15 -22.98 -8.27
N GLY A 25 9.11 -23.71 -7.16
CA GLY A 25 9.97 -23.48 -5.99
C GLY A 25 11.48 -23.56 -6.24
N ASP A 26 11.90 -24.09 -7.39
CA ASP A 26 13.27 -24.06 -7.89
C ASP A 26 13.72 -22.65 -8.35
N ARG A 27 12.77 -21.79 -8.72
CA ARG A 27 13.01 -20.39 -9.13
C ARG A 27 12.90 -19.37 -7.99
N LEU A 28 12.52 -19.80 -6.79
CA LEU A 28 12.34 -18.94 -5.63
C LEU A 28 13.44 -19.17 -4.58
N ARG A 29 14.18 -18.11 -4.24
CA ARG A 29 15.19 -18.13 -3.18
C ARG A 29 14.80 -17.16 -2.08
N VAL A 30 14.86 -17.62 -0.82
CA VAL A 30 14.56 -16.79 0.35
C VAL A 30 15.84 -16.35 1.03
N PHE A 31 15.97 -15.05 1.22
CA PHE A 31 17.07 -14.44 1.94
C PHE A 31 16.55 -13.80 3.23
N ARG A 32 17.32 -13.93 4.31
CA ARG A 32 17.10 -13.14 5.52
C ARG A 32 17.74 -11.76 5.29
N ALA A 33 16.96 -10.71 5.48
CA ALA A 33 17.43 -9.32 5.41
C ALA A 33 16.65 -8.45 6.40
N ASP A 34 17.25 -7.33 6.81
CA ASP A 34 16.67 -6.35 7.72
C ASP A 34 17.03 -4.94 7.24
N MET A 35 16.02 -4.07 7.08
CA MET A 35 16.21 -2.69 6.61
C MET A 35 17.11 -1.86 7.54
N GLY A 36 17.16 -2.17 8.83
CA GLY A 36 18.05 -1.55 9.81
C GLY A 36 19.52 -1.97 9.66
N GLU A 37 19.80 -3.11 9.03
CA GLU A 37 21.15 -3.68 8.88
C GLU A 37 21.75 -3.33 7.51
N VAL A 38 22.83 -2.55 7.53
CA VAL A 38 23.54 -2.17 6.29
C VAL A 38 24.14 -3.42 5.62
N GLY A 39 23.83 -3.62 4.34
CA GLY A 39 24.36 -4.73 3.54
C GLY A 39 23.56 -6.03 3.64
N SER A 40 22.52 -6.10 4.48
CA SER A 40 21.70 -7.30 4.64
C SER A 40 20.97 -7.74 3.35
N PHE A 41 20.80 -6.83 2.38
CA PHE A 41 20.19 -7.09 1.08
C PHE A 41 21.20 -7.39 -0.04
N ASP A 42 22.51 -7.33 0.20
CA ASP A 42 23.54 -7.47 -0.85
C ASP A 42 23.48 -8.85 -1.54
N ALA A 43 23.33 -9.92 -0.75
CA ALA A 43 23.23 -11.27 -1.28
C ALA A 43 21.96 -11.47 -2.12
N ALA A 44 20.86 -10.81 -1.74
CA ALA A 44 19.59 -10.89 -2.47
C ALA A 44 19.61 -10.05 -3.75
N ALA A 45 20.33 -8.91 -3.77
CA ALA A 45 20.41 -8.01 -4.92
C ALA A 45 21.40 -8.50 -6.00
N THR A 46 22.37 -9.34 -5.65
CA THR A 46 23.43 -9.81 -6.55
C THR A 46 22.85 -10.60 -7.73
N GLY A 47 23.05 -10.11 -8.96
CA GLY A 47 22.55 -10.75 -10.18
C GLY A 47 21.10 -10.42 -10.52
N CYS A 48 20.40 -9.64 -9.69
CA CYS A 48 19.05 -9.16 -9.99
C CYS A 48 19.09 -8.06 -11.06
N VAL A 49 18.14 -8.12 -12.00
CA VAL A 49 17.95 -7.07 -13.01
C VAL A 49 16.99 -5.98 -12.56
N ALA A 50 16.11 -6.29 -11.61
CA ALA A 50 15.15 -5.37 -11.04
C ALA A 50 14.93 -5.65 -9.56
N LEU A 51 14.51 -4.62 -8.82
CA LEU A 51 14.10 -4.72 -7.42
C LEU A 51 12.67 -4.19 -7.27
N PHE A 52 11.82 -4.92 -6.54
CA PHE A 52 10.52 -4.44 -6.08
C PHE A 52 10.61 -4.07 -4.58
N HIS A 53 10.59 -2.78 -4.26
CA HIS A 53 10.66 -2.31 -2.88
C HIS A 53 9.25 -2.09 -2.31
N VAL A 54 8.68 -3.18 -1.76
CA VAL A 54 7.33 -3.20 -1.16
C VAL A 54 7.37 -2.98 0.36
N ALA A 55 8.51 -3.24 1.00
CA ALA A 55 8.65 -3.17 2.45
C ALA A 55 8.50 -1.72 2.96
N ALA A 56 7.63 -1.52 3.95
CA ALA A 56 7.41 -0.24 4.62
C ALA A 56 6.96 -0.45 6.07
N SER A 57 7.17 0.57 6.92
CA SER A 57 6.53 0.61 8.24
C SER A 57 5.02 0.79 8.09
N MET A 58 4.25 0.05 8.89
CA MET A 58 2.79 0.11 8.97
C MET A 58 2.33 0.76 10.29
N GLU A 59 3.08 1.74 10.80
CA GLU A 59 2.73 2.47 12.01
C GLU A 59 1.76 3.63 11.72
N PHE A 60 0.55 3.52 12.26
CA PHE A 60 -0.53 4.50 12.08
C PHE A 60 -0.80 5.38 13.31
N HIS A 61 -0.33 4.97 14.50
CA HIS A 61 -0.70 5.58 15.78
C HIS A 61 0.47 5.65 16.76
N VAL A 62 0.43 6.64 17.67
CA VAL A 62 1.23 6.65 18.91
C VAL A 62 0.26 6.54 20.09
N SER A 63 0.65 5.81 21.13
CA SER A 63 -0.12 5.75 22.38
C SER A 63 -0.25 7.15 23.01
N PRO A 64 -1.43 7.54 23.53
CA PRO A 64 -1.60 8.81 24.23
C PRO A 64 -0.73 8.90 25.49
N GLY A 65 -0.40 10.12 25.92
CA GLY A 65 0.28 10.36 27.21
C GLY A 65 1.80 10.22 27.19
N GLN A 66 2.43 10.42 26.03
CA GLN A 66 3.87 10.39 25.86
C GLN A 66 4.40 11.82 25.67
N ASP A 67 5.42 12.23 26.41
CA ASP A 67 6.11 13.50 26.15
C ASP A 67 6.93 13.40 24.85
N ASN A 68 7.08 14.51 24.13
CA ASN A 68 7.89 14.64 22.91
C ASN A 68 7.52 13.66 21.76
N VAL A 69 6.22 13.47 21.51
CA VAL A 69 5.68 12.60 20.42
C VAL A 69 6.35 12.86 19.07
N GLU A 70 6.58 14.12 18.70
CA GLU A 70 7.16 14.46 17.40
C GLU A 70 8.59 13.94 17.23
N GLU A 71 9.43 14.14 18.24
CA GLU A 71 10.83 13.70 18.22
C GLU A 71 10.92 12.17 18.25
N ARG A 72 10.04 11.52 19.02
CA ARG A 72 9.94 10.07 19.01
C ARG A 72 9.53 9.55 17.64
N VAL A 73 8.47 10.09 17.04
CA VAL A 73 8.02 9.66 15.71
C VAL A 73 9.14 9.86 14.67
N ARG A 74 9.86 10.98 14.76
CA ARG A 74 11.02 11.24 13.91
C ARG A 74 12.09 10.15 14.06
N SER A 75 12.59 9.94 15.27
CA SER A 75 13.72 9.06 15.57
C SER A 75 13.39 7.56 15.52
N SER A 76 12.17 7.16 15.88
CA SER A 76 11.77 5.74 15.95
C SER A 76 11.06 5.23 14.72
N VAL A 77 10.47 6.11 13.89
CA VAL A 77 9.69 5.71 12.71
C VAL A 77 10.26 6.28 11.42
N LEU A 78 10.32 7.61 11.31
CA LEU A 78 10.60 8.28 10.04
C LEU A 78 12.05 8.10 9.59
N GLU A 79 13.00 8.32 10.51
CA GLU A 79 14.44 8.16 10.23
C GLU A 79 14.81 6.70 9.94
N PRO A 80 14.39 5.69 10.74
CA PRO A 80 14.67 4.29 10.42
C PRO A 80 14.06 3.85 9.09
N ALA A 81 12.82 4.25 8.78
CA ALA A 81 12.19 3.91 7.51
C ALA A 81 12.94 4.51 6.30
N THR A 82 13.36 5.77 6.43
CA THR A 82 14.13 6.46 5.39
C THR A 82 15.50 5.82 5.21
N ARG A 83 16.26 5.66 6.31
CA ARG A 83 17.57 5.01 6.30
C ARG A 83 17.49 3.59 5.75
N GLY A 84 16.47 2.85 6.14
CA GLY A 84 16.26 1.48 5.68
C GLY A 84 15.99 1.40 4.18
N THR A 85 15.18 2.31 3.63
CA THR A 85 14.96 2.42 2.18
C THR A 85 16.28 2.70 1.46
N ILE A 86 17.08 3.63 1.96
CA ILE A 86 18.40 3.93 1.38
C ILE A 86 19.36 2.72 1.48
N ASN A 87 19.32 1.94 2.57
CA ASN A 87 20.14 0.74 2.71
C ASN A 87 19.83 -0.31 1.63
N VAL A 88 18.55 -0.49 1.30
CA VAL A 88 18.12 -1.38 0.21
C VAL A 88 18.64 -0.88 -1.14
N LEU A 89 18.43 0.41 -1.44
CA LEU A 89 18.90 1.00 -2.71
C LEU A 89 20.43 0.97 -2.85
N ARG A 90 21.16 1.18 -1.76
CA ARG A 90 22.63 1.07 -1.74
C ARG A 90 23.09 -0.35 -2.09
N SER A 91 22.33 -1.36 -1.69
CA SER A 91 22.61 -2.76 -2.06
C SER A 91 22.41 -2.98 -3.57
N CYS A 92 21.42 -2.32 -4.18
CA CYS A 92 21.24 -2.34 -5.64
C CYS A 92 22.41 -1.69 -6.39
N VAL A 93 22.90 -0.54 -5.90
CA VAL A 93 24.08 0.12 -6.47
C VAL A 93 25.29 -0.79 -6.39
N ARG A 94 25.57 -1.39 -5.22
CA ARG A 94 26.70 -2.31 -5.03
C ARG A 94 26.60 -3.54 -5.93
N ALA A 95 25.41 -4.08 -6.13
CA ALA A 95 25.20 -5.23 -7.00
C ALA A 95 25.52 -4.93 -8.47
N GLY A 96 25.43 -3.66 -8.90
CA GLY A 96 25.79 -3.20 -10.25
C GLY A 96 24.96 -3.78 -11.41
N THR A 97 24.01 -4.65 -11.11
CA THR A 97 23.21 -5.42 -12.08
C THR A 97 21.74 -4.98 -12.11
N VAL A 98 21.27 -4.31 -11.06
CA VAL A 98 19.89 -3.81 -10.94
C VAL A 98 19.72 -2.60 -11.85
N ARG A 99 18.88 -2.74 -12.88
CA ARG A 99 18.60 -1.71 -13.88
C ARG A 99 17.36 -0.89 -13.56
N ARG A 100 16.42 -1.45 -12.80
CA ARG A 100 15.18 -0.77 -12.42
C ARG A 100 14.75 -1.11 -11.00
N VAL A 101 14.39 -0.09 -10.24
CA VAL A 101 13.73 -0.22 -8.94
C VAL A 101 12.29 0.21 -9.09
N VAL A 102 11.36 -0.67 -8.73
CA VAL A 102 9.93 -0.34 -8.60
C VAL A 102 9.62 -0.18 -7.11
N PHE A 103 9.36 1.06 -6.70
CA PHE A 103 9.04 1.43 -5.33
C PHE A 103 7.52 1.43 -5.12
N THR A 104 7.02 0.73 -4.11
CA THR A 104 5.60 0.78 -3.77
C THR A 104 5.33 1.97 -2.86
N SER A 105 4.66 2.99 -3.38
CA SER A 105 4.16 4.15 -2.64
C SER A 105 2.68 3.93 -2.26
N SER A 106 2.02 4.95 -1.72
CA SER A 106 0.63 4.86 -1.26
C SER A 106 -0.13 6.13 -1.62
N VAL A 107 -1.42 6.01 -1.92
CA VAL A 107 -2.32 7.16 -2.10
C VAL A 107 -2.36 8.06 -0.86
N SER A 108 -1.88 7.56 0.30
CA SER A 108 -1.69 8.39 1.49
C SER A 108 -0.77 9.60 1.24
N THR A 109 0.07 9.55 0.21
CA THR A 109 0.96 10.63 -0.23
C THR A 109 0.26 11.70 -1.06
N LEU A 110 -1.00 11.48 -1.46
CA LEU A 110 -1.80 12.36 -2.30
C LEU A 110 -2.95 13.03 -1.53
N THR A 111 -3.52 14.09 -2.09
CA THR A 111 -4.67 14.81 -1.53
C THR A 111 -5.54 15.41 -2.63
N ALA A 112 -6.86 15.51 -2.39
CA ALA A 112 -7.74 16.33 -3.22
C ALA A 112 -7.83 17.79 -2.70
N ALA A 113 -7.14 18.14 -1.62
CA ALA A 113 -7.05 19.53 -1.19
C ALA A 113 -6.19 20.32 -2.17
N GLY A 114 -6.82 21.23 -2.91
CA GLY A 114 -6.17 22.16 -3.83
C GLY A 114 -5.78 23.46 -3.14
N ALA A 115 -5.29 24.41 -3.93
CA ALA A 115 -4.91 25.73 -3.45
C ALA A 115 -6.11 26.50 -2.85
N GLU A 116 -5.84 27.32 -1.84
CA GLU A 116 -6.82 28.26 -1.25
C GLU A 116 -8.10 27.59 -0.71
N GLY A 117 -8.02 26.31 -0.33
CA GLY A 117 -9.15 25.56 0.23
C GLY A 117 -10.16 25.03 -0.80
N ARG A 118 -9.86 25.12 -2.09
CA ARG A 118 -10.65 24.45 -3.14
C ARG A 118 -10.32 22.97 -3.18
N ARG A 119 -11.27 22.13 -3.59
CA ARG A 119 -11.03 20.71 -3.84
C ARG A 119 -10.65 20.51 -5.30
N GLU A 120 -9.58 19.76 -5.55
CA GLU A 120 -9.22 19.30 -6.89
C GLU A 120 -10.30 18.34 -7.41
N ALA A 121 -10.77 18.59 -8.63
CA ALA A 121 -11.75 17.72 -9.29
C ALA A 121 -11.10 16.39 -9.74
N VAL A 122 -9.79 16.40 -9.98
CA VAL A 122 -9.00 15.24 -10.40
C VAL A 122 -7.76 15.15 -9.52
N VAL A 123 -7.50 13.96 -8.98
CA VAL A 123 -6.28 13.67 -8.21
C VAL A 123 -5.39 12.76 -9.05
N ASP A 124 -4.20 13.26 -9.37
CA ASP A 124 -3.15 12.55 -10.09
C ASP A 124 -1.83 12.56 -9.29
N GLU A 125 -0.73 12.13 -9.91
CA GLU A 125 0.57 12.02 -9.23
C GLU A 125 1.21 13.36 -8.85
N SER A 126 0.67 14.48 -9.33
CA SER A 126 1.12 15.83 -8.97
C SER A 126 0.49 16.35 -7.67
N CYS A 127 -0.64 15.79 -7.25
CA CYS A 127 -1.44 16.22 -6.09
C CYS A 127 -0.84 15.77 -4.73
N LEU A 128 0.46 16.04 -4.52
CA LEU A 128 1.21 15.59 -3.36
C LEU A 128 0.74 16.29 -2.08
N ARG A 129 0.72 15.53 -0.99
CA ARG A 129 0.55 16.03 0.37
C ARG A 129 1.73 16.89 0.78
N ASP A 130 1.42 18.08 1.29
CA ASP A 130 2.37 18.95 1.97
C ASP A 130 2.75 18.34 3.34
N LEU A 131 4.06 18.15 3.56
CA LEU A 131 4.58 17.54 4.78
C LEU A 131 4.40 18.44 6.01
N ALA A 132 4.53 19.75 5.86
CA ALA A 132 4.36 20.71 6.94
C ALA A 132 2.89 20.78 7.39
N ASP A 133 1.95 20.69 6.44
CA ASP A 133 0.54 20.53 6.74
C ASP A 133 0.24 19.27 7.55
N VAL A 134 0.80 18.12 7.14
CA VAL A 134 0.62 16.85 7.86
C VAL A 134 1.19 16.92 9.27
N TRP A 135 2.37 17.52 9.45
CA TRP A 135 2.98 17.73 10.76
C TRP A 135 2.14 18.63 11.67
N ARG A 136 1.56 19.70 11.11
CA ARG A 136 0.77 20.68 11.84
C ARG A 136 -0.58 20.11 12.27
N THR A 137 -1.31 19.50 11.33
CA THR A 137 -2.70 19.05 11.53
C THR A 137 -2.81 17.66 12.11
N LYS A 138 -1.76 16.82 11.99
CA LYS A 138 -1.69 15.44 12.50
C LYS A 138 -2.97 14.63 12.23
N PRO A 139 -3.44 14.54 10.97
CA PRO A 139 -4.68 13.84 10.65
C PRO A 139 -4.58 12.35 10.96
N VAL A 140 -5.70 11.63 10.92
CA VAL A 140 -5.69 10.17 11.12
C VAL A 140 -4.69 9.51 10.16
N GLY A 141 -3.76 8.72 10.71
CA GLY A 141 -2.69 8.08 9.96
C GLY A 141 -1.51 8.98 9.57
N TRP A 142 -1.33 10.16 10.19
CA TRP A 142 -0.27 11.12 9.85
C TRP A 142 1.15 10.54 9.84
N ILE A 143 1.47 9.62 10.75
CA ILE A 143 2.80 8.98 10.82
C ILE A 143 3.08 8.19 9.53
N TYR A 144 2.12 7.38 9.11
CA TYR A 144 2.19 6.62 7.87
C TYR A 144 2.32 7.54 6.66
N ILE A 145 1.54 8.63 6.62
CA ILE A 145 1.60 9.63 5.55
C ILE A 145 3.01 10.24 5.44
N LEU A 146 3.57 10.71 6.56
CA LEU A 146 4.92 11.25 6.61
C LEU A 146 5.96 10.21 6.19
N SER A 147 5.88 9.00 6.74
CA SER A 147 6.81 7.91 6.44
C SER A 147 6.83 7.60 4.94
N LYS A 148 5.66 7.39 4.32
CA LYS A 148 5.57 7.12 2.87
C LYS A 148 6.06 8.28 2.01
N ARG A 149 5.73 9.53 2.36
CA ARG A 149 6.23 10.71 1.62
C ARG A 149 7.74 10.87 1.71
N LEU A 150 8.31 10.77 2.91
CA LEU A 150 9.74 10.98 3.16
C LEU A 150 10.59 9.86 2.56
N THR A 151 10.16 8.60 2.70
CA THR A 151 10.86 7.46 2.10
C THR A 151 10.86 7.51 0.57
N GLU A 152 9.74 7.86 -0.06
CA GLU A 152 9.67 8.03 -1.52
C GLU A 152 10.58 9.17 -2.00
N GLU A 153 10.56 10.33 -1.34
CA GLU A 153 11.40 11.46 -1.72
C GLU A 153 12.89 11.14 -1.58
N ALA A 154 13.28 10.49 -0.47
CA ALA A 154 14.65 10.05 -0.25
C ALA A 154 15.08 9.00 -1.30
N ALA A 155 14.18 8.07 -1.66
CA ALA A 155 14.44 7.06 -2.67
C ALA A 155 14.70 7.69 -4.05
N PHE A 156 13.85 8.62 -4.49
CA PHE A 156 14.05 9.34 -5.77
C PHE A 156 15.34 10.16 -5.76
N ARG A 157 15.63 10.85 -4.65
CA ARG A 157 16.86 11.65 -4.51
C ARG A 157 18.11 10.75 -4.64
N PHE A 158 18.15 9.67 -3.86
CA PHE A 158 19.25 8.71 -3.89
C PHE A 158 19.40 8.08 -5.27
N ALA A 159 18.29 7.68 -5.90
CA ALA A 159 18.30 7.06 -7.22
C ALA A 159 18.92 7.99 -8.27
N ARG A 160 18.52 9.26 -8.29
CA ARG A 160 19.08 10.29 -9.19
C ARG A 160 20.57 10.52 -8.96
N GLU A 161 21.01 10.58 -7.70
CA GLU A 161 22.41 10.81 -7.35
C GLU A 161 23.33 9.61 -7.68
N ASN A 162 22.76 8.41 -7.79
CA ASN A 162 23.53 7.17 -7.98
C ASN A 162 23.23 6.48 -9.33
N GLY A 163 22.54 7.14 -10.25
CA GLY A 163 22.22 6.60 -11.58
C GLY A 163 21.30 5.37 -11.56
N LEU A 164 20.51 5.16 -10.51
CA LEU A 164 19.49 4.11 -10.47
C LEU A 164 18.20 4.61 -11.14
N HIS A 165 17.64 3.81 -12.03
CA HIS A 165 16.32 4.09 -12.57
C HIS A 165 15.24 3.64 -11.57
N LEU A 166 14.53 4.60 -10.98
CA LEU A 166 13.45 4.34 -10.02
C LEU A 166 12.10 4.80 -10.59
N VAL A 167 11.12 3.90 -10.49
CA VAL A 167 9.71 4.17 -10.75
C VAL A 167 8.92 3.90 -9.48
N SER A 168 7.92 4.73 -9.18
CA SER A 168 7.05 4.55 -8.02
C SER A 168 5.63 4.19 -8.46
N VAL A 169 5.07 3.13 -7.88
CA VAL A 169 3.67 2.75 -8.01
C VAL A 169 2.92 3.27 -6.79
N ILE A 170 2.01 4.21 -6.97
CA ILE A 170 1.15 4.73 -5.90
C ILE A 170 -0.07 3.84 -5.81
N LEU A 171 -0.12 2.98 -4.78
CA LEU A 171 -1.25 2.08 -4.55
C LEU A 171 -2.33 2.72 -3.66
N PRO A 172 -3.62 2.51 -3.97
CA PRO A 172 -4.72 2.92 -3.11
C PRO A 172 -4.96 1.87 -2.01
N THR A 173 -6.18 1.79 -1.47
CA THR A 173 -6.56 0.66 -0.61
C THR A 173 -6.60 -0.62 -1.47
N VAL A 174 -5.61 -1.49 -1.28
CA VAL A 174 -5.51 -2.76 -2.03
C VAL A 174 -6.29 -3.85 -1.32
N ALA A 175 -7.14 -4.54 -2.07
CA ALA A 175 -7.93 -5.65 -1.56
C ALA A 175 -8.13 -6.73 -2.64
N GLY A 176 -8.74 -7.85 -2.27
CA GLY A 176 -8.83 -9.08 -3.07
C GLY A 176 -8.22 -10.28 -2.32
N PRO A 177 -7.86 -11.36 -3.03
CA PRO A 177 -7.28 -12.55 -2.41
C PRO A 177 -5.91 -12.32 -1.76
N PHE A 178 -5.57 -13.14 -0.78
CA PHE A 178 -4.28 -13.01 -0.10
C PHE A 178 -3.68 -14.37 0.25
N LEU A 179 -2.35 -14.44 0.23
CA LEU A 179 -1.58 -15.64 0.57
C LEU A 179 -1.07 -15.62 2.02
N THR A 180 -1.30 -14.53 2.74
CA THR A 180 -0.81 -14.36 4.10
C THR A 180 -1.66 -15.12 5.12
N PRO A 181 -1.08 -15.67 6.19
CA PRO A 181 -1.82 -16.46 7.19
C PRO A 181 -2.83 -15.64 8.00
N SER A 182 -2.70 -14.31 7.97
CA SER A 182 -3.59 -13.35 8.61
C SER A 182 -4.12 -12.41 7.56
N VAL A 183 -5.37 -11.95 7.72
CA VAL A 183 -5.99 -10.96 6.83
C VAL A 183 -5.12 -9.69 6.77
N PRO A 184 -4.69 -9.24 5.58
CA PRO A 184 -3.96 -7.98 5.40
C PRO A 184 -4.71 -6.77 5.98
N THR A 185 -3.97 -5.82 6.57
CA THR A 185 -4.56 -4.60 7.17
C THR A 185 -5.39 -3.79 6.18
N SER A 186 -5.02 -3.73 4.89
CA SER A 186 -5.81 -3.02 3.88
C SER A 186 -7.17 -3.67 3.60
N ILE A 187 -7.27 -5.00 3.74
CA ILE A 187 -8.53 -5.74 3.62
C ILE A 187 -9.37 -5.53 4.88
N GLN A 188 -8.75 -5.60 6.07
CA GLN A 188 -9.43 -5.26 7.32
C GLN A 188 -9.97 -3.82 7.29
N LEU A 189 -9.22 -2.88 6.69
CA LEU A 189 -9.63 -1.51 6.49
C LEU A 189 -10.87 -1.42 5.59
N LEU A 190 -10.87 -2.10 4.43
CA LEU A 190 -12.04 -2.17 3.53
C LEU A 190 -13.27 -2.79 4.21
N LEU A 191 -13.07 -3.83 5.02
CA LEU A 191 -14.15 -4.54 5.72
C LEU A 191 -14.55 -3.92 7.05
N SER A 192 -13.92 -2.80 7.45
CA SER A 192 -14.22 -2.11 8.71
C SER A 192 -15.69 -1.68 8.89
N PRO A 193 -16.48 -1.37 7.84
CA PRO A 193 -17.92 -1.17 7.99
C PRO A 193 -18.65 -2.43 8.48
N ILE A 194 -18.22 -3.62 8.05
CA ILE A 194 -18.80 -4.91 8.48
C ILE A 194 -18.34 -5.25 9.91
N THR A 195 -17.04 -5.16 10.18
CA THR A 195 -16.47 -5.60 11.46
C THR A 195 -16.74 -4.61 12.60
N GLY A 196 -17.08 -3.37 12.27
CA GLY A 196 -17.31 -2.31 13.25
C GLY A 196 -16.05 -1.86 13.98
N ASP A 197 -14.84 -2.19 13.50
CA ASP A 197 -13.60 -1.73 14.12
C ASP A 197 -13.53 -0.19 14.06
N PRO A 198 -13.56 0.51 15.21
CA PRO A 198 -13.69 1.96 15.22
C PRO A 198 -12.43 2.66 14.72
N LYS A 199 -11.25 2.05 14.87
CA LYS A 199 -9.97 2.65 14.43
C LYS A 199 -9.82 2.54 12.92
N LEU A 200 -10.07 1.35 12.37
CA LEU A 200 -10.01 1.11 10.94
C LEU A 200 -11.12 1.87 10.21
N TYR A 201 -12.34 1.88 10.75
CA TYR A 201 -13.42 2.67 10.16
C TYR A 201 -13.11 4.17 10.15
N SER A 202 -12.56 4.72 11.25
CA SER A 202 -12.10 6.11 11.27
C SER A 202 -10.99 6.39 10.24
N LEU A 203 -10.07 5.45 10.03
CA LEU A 203 -9.05 5.55 9.00
C LEU A 203 -9.66 5.52 7.58
N LEU A 204 -10.61 4.63 7.32
CA LEU A 204 -11.30 4.52 6.03
C LEU A 204 -12.13 5.79 5.75
N ALA A 205 -12.85 6.29 6.74
CA ALA A 205 -13.57 7.56 6.67
C ALA A 205 -12.62 8.74 6.43
N SER A 206 -11.41 8.74 7.00
CA SER A 206 -10.39 9.76 6.70
C SER A 206 -9.87 9.69 5.26
N VAL A 207 -9.75 8.48 4.68
CA VAL A 207 -9.45 8.31 3.25
C VAL A 207 -10.58 8.90 2.41
N HIS A 208 -11.84 8.56 2.72
CA HIS A 208 -12.98 9.14 2.03
C HIS A 208 -13.02 10.66 2.17
N ALA A 209 -12.89 11.22 3.37
CA ALA A 209 -12.92 12.67 3.57
C ALA A 209 -11.82 13.39 2.77
N ARG A 210 -10.67 12.74 2.55
CA ARG A 210 -9.56 13.28 1.78
C ARG A 210 -9.85 13.38 0.29
N PHE A 211 -10.46 12.35 -0.31
CA PHE A 211 -10.66 12.28 -1.77
C PHE A 211 -12.12 12.45 -2.21
N GLY A 212 -13.07 12.36 -1.29
CA GLY A 212 -14.51 12.29 -1.53
C GLY A 212 -14.93 10.89 -1.99
N CYS A 213 -14.02 9.93 -1.88
CA CYS A 213 -14.16 8.57 -2.34
C CYS A 213 -13.11 7.69 -1.66
N VAL A 214 -13.32 6.38 -1.71
CA VAL A 214 -12.35 5.35 -1.35
C VAL A 214 -11.73 4.85 -2.66
N PRO A 215 -10.48 5.21 -2.98
CA PRO A 215 -9.78 4.60 -4.10
C PRO A 215 -9.46 3.14 -3.79
N LEU A 216 -9.67 2.27 -4.77
CA LEU A 216 -9.47 0.83 -4.64
C LEU A 216 -8.64 0.28 -5.80
N ALA A 217 -7.90 -0.78 -5.53
CA ALA A 217 -7.23 -1.59 -6.54
C ALA A 217 -7.28 -3.06 -6.13
N HIS A 218 -7.51 -3.92 -7.12
CA HIS A 218 -7.38 -5.35 -6.92
C HIS A 218 -5.90 -5.71 -6.71
N VAL A 219 -5.61 -6.63 -5.79
CA VAL A 219 -4.24 -7.09 -5.50
C VAL A 219 -3.48 -7.58 -6.73
N GLN A 220 -4.16 -8.30 -7.61
CA GLN A 220 -3.54 -8.80 -8.85
C GLN A 220 -3.23 -7.66 -9.81
N ASP A 221 -4.14 -6.70 -10.00
CA ASP A 221 -3.89 -5.53 -10.86
C ASP A 221 -2.76 -4.65 -10.28
N ALA A 222 -2.66 -4.57 -8.94
CA ALA A 222 -1.52 -3.92 -8.29
C ALA A 222 -0.20 -4.66 -8.60
N CYS A 223 -0.16 -5.99 -8.49
CA CYS A 223 1.00 -6.79 -8.87
C CYS A 223 1.36 -6.64 -10.35
N ASP A 224 0.36 -6.70 -11.24
CA ASP A 224 0.52 -6.58 -12.68
C ASP A 224 1.07 -5.18 -13.03
N ALA A 225 0.61 -4.11 -12.37
CA ALA A 225 1.15 -2.77 -12.54
C ALA A 225 2.63 -2.66 -12.13
N HIS A 226 3.04 -3.36 -11.05
CA HIS A 226 4.46 -3.40 -10.68
C HIS A 226 5.30 -4.04 -11.78
N VAL A 227 4.89 -5.20 -12.28
CA VAL A 227 5.59 -5.92 -13.35
C VAL A 227 5.60 -5.10 -14.65
N PHE A 228 4.45 -4.55 -15.03
CA PHE A 228 4.29 -3.72 -16.21
C PHE A 228 5.25 -2.52 -16.22
N LEU A 229 5.35 -1.79 -15.10
CA LEU A 229 6.28 -0.66 -14.98
C LEU A 229 7.74 -1.12 -14.88
N MET A 230 7.99 -2.30 -14.32
CA MET A 230 9.33 -2.92 -14.35
C MET A 230 9.78 -3.22 -15.78
N GLU A 231 8.87 -3.63 -16.66
CA GLU A 231 9.20 -4.00 -18.04
C GLU A 231 9.16 -2.80 -19.00
N SER A 232 8.32 -1.79 -18.73
CA SER A 232 8.11 -0.65 -19.62
C SER A 232 9.37 0.22 -19.76
N PRO A 233 9.97 0.34 -20.96
CA PRO A 233 11.14 1.18 -21.17
C PRO A 233 10.86 2.68 -20.96
N ARG A 234 9.60 3.09 -21.16
CA ARG A 234 9.12 4.47 -21.05
C ARG A 234 8.65 4.87 -19.66
N ALA A 235 8.60 3.94 -18.71
CA ALA A 235 8.14 4.23 -17.36
C ALA A 235 9.15 5.13 -16.62
N GLU A 236 8.70 6.27 -16.11
CA GLU A 236 9.51 7.21 -15.33
C GLU A 236 8.67 7.91 -14.25
N GLY A 237 9.28 8.20 -13.10
CA GLY A 237 8.58 8.93 -12.03
C GLY A 237 7.51 8.10 -11.31
N ARG A 238 6.31 8.68 -11.14
CA ARG A 238 5.23 8.13 -10.30
C ARG A 238 4.03 7.75 -11.15
N TYR A 239 3.37 6.65 -10.78
CA TYR A 239 2.16 6.13 -11.44
C TYR A 239 1.10 5.76 -10.39
N LEU A 240 -0.05 6.43 -10.43
CA LEU A 240 -1.23 6.03 -9.67
C LEU A 240 -1.84 4.78 -10.29
N CYS A 241 -2.04 3.76 -9.45
CA CYS A 241 -2.64 2.49 -9.82
C CYS A 241 -3.94 2.29 -9.05
N ALA A 242 -4.95 3.12 -9.36
CA ALA A 242 -6.29 3.02 -8.80
C ALA A 242 -7.31 2.73 -9.91
N ALA A 243 -8.16 1.72 -9.73
CA ALA A 243 -9.25 1.38 -10.64
C ALA A 243 -10.47 2.29 -10.45
N GLY A 244 -10.22 3.59 -10.18
CA GLY A 244 -11.21 4.59 -9.83
C GLY A 244 -11.29 4.91 -8.33
N GLY A 245 -12.18 5.84 -8.01
CA GLY A 245 -12.57 6.20 -6.64
C GLY A 245 -14.05 5.94 -6.43
N HIS A 246 -14.41 5.31 -5.31
CA HIS A 246 -15.78 4.88 -5.02
C HIS A 246 -16.35 5.60 -3.80
N PRO A 247 -17.53 6.23 -3.89
CA PRO A 247 -18.20 6.77 -2.69
C PRO A 247 -18.34 5.70 -1.60
N MET A 248 -18.23 6.08 -0.33
CA MET A 248 -18.32 5.12 0.79
C MET A 248 -19.65 4.35 0.74
N ALA A 249 -20.74 5.05 0.41
CA ALA A 249 -22.07 4.46 0.27
C ALA A 249 -22.11 3.35 -0.80
N ASP A 250 -21.36 3.48 -1.90
CA ASP A 250 -21.31 2.44 -2.93
C ASP A 250 -20.48 1.23 -2.48
N VAL A 251 -19.39 1.47 -1.76
CA VAL A 251 -18.59 0.40 -1.13
C VAL A 251 -19.44 -0.37 -0.12
N GLU A 252 -20.15 0.32 0.78
CA GLU A 252 -21.04 -0.31 1.77
C GLU A 252 -22.19 -1.08 1.13
N ARG A 253 -22.76 -0.57 0.02
CA ARG A 253 -23.81 -1.26 -0.74
C ARG A 253 -23.29 -2.57 -1.36
N LEU A 254 -22.08 -2.55 -1.91
CA LEU A 254 -21.42 -3.75 -2.43
C LEU A 254 -21.09 -4.74 -1.30
N LEU A 255 -20.61 -4.25 -0.16
CA LEU A 255 -20.36 -5.07 1.03
C LEU A 255 -21.65 -5.75 1.50
N ALA A 256 -22.77 -5.02 1.61
CA ALA A 256 -24.06 -5.58 2.02
C ALA A 256 -24.60 -6.62 1.02
N ALA A 257 -24.35 -6.41 -0.28
CA ALA A 257 -24.73 -7.37 -1.32
C ALA A 257 -23.90 -8.66 -1.26
N ARG A 258 -22.62 -8.58 -0.86
CA ARG A 258 -21.72 -9.74 -0.75
C ARG A 258 -21.75 -10.40 0.63
N TYR A 259 -22.17 -9.68 1.65
CA TYR A 259 -22.29 -10.15 3.04
C TYR A 259 -23.65 -9.75 3.63
N PRO A 260 -24.72 -10.52 3.37
CA PRO A 260 -26.10 -10.17 3.73
C PRO A 260 -26.38 -9.86 5.22
N PRO A 261 -25.65 -10.43 6.21
CA PRO A 261 -25.80 -10.05 7.62
C PRO A 261 -25.45 -8.58 7.90
N PHE A 262 -24.56 -7.97 7.11
CA PHE A 262 -24.24 -6.55 7.26
C PHE A 262 -25.40 -5.68 6.79
N LYS A 263 -25.86 -4.79 7.66
CA LYS A 263 -26.87 -3.77 7.38
C LYS A 263 -26.21 -2.39 7.45
N PRO A 264 -26.00 -1.71 6.31
CA PRO A 264 -25.35 -0.41 6.31
C PRO A 264 -26.25 0.64 7.01
N PRO A 265 -25.68 1.55 7.82
CA PRO A 265 -26.45 2.59 8.51
C PRO A 265 -27.14 3.56 7.55
N GLU A 266 -28.43 3.85 7.76
CA GLU A 266 -29.22 4.77 6.91
C GLU A 266 -28.68 6.22 6.85
N ARG A 267 -27.96 6.68 7.88
CA ARG A 267 -27.51 8.09 8.00
C ARG A 267 -26.24 8.44 7.21
N LEU A 268 -25.42 7.46 6.85
CA LEU A 268 -24.11 7.69 6.22
C LEU A 268 -24.21 8.20 4.77
N SER A 269 -25.38 8.02 4.13
CA SER A 269 -25.63 8.52 2.79
C SER A 269 -25.67 10.07 2.70
N ARG A 270 -25.77 10.79 3.82
CA ARG A 270 -25.79 12.27 3.85
C ARG A 270 -24.41 12.89 4.14
N ASP A 271 -23.55 12.20 4.89
CA ASP A 271 -22.22 12.71 5.26
C ASP A 271 -21.16 12.45 4.16
N PHE A 272 -21.45 11.54 3.24
CA PHE A 272 -20.57 11.11 2.15
C PHE A 272 -21.20 11.33 0.76
N ASP A 273 -21.88 12.46 0.59
CA ASP A 273 -22.53 12.81 -0.67
C ASP A 273 -21.55 12.79 -1.85
N ALA A 274 -21.90 12.05 -2.91
CA ALA A 274 -21.07 11.79 -4.08
C ALA A 274 -20.80 13.05 -4.94
N SER A 275 -21.54 14.14 -4.66
CA SER A 275 -21.46 15.41 -5.39
C SER A 275 -20.10 16.12 -5.29
N SER A 276 -19.18 15.65 -4.44
CA SER A 276 -17.85 16.25 -4.24
C SER A 276 -16.67 15.27 -4.44
N ALA A 277 -16.91 14.09 -5.00
CA ALA A 277 -15.86 13.08 -5.19
C ALA A 277 -14.82 13.52 -6.23
N ALA A 278 -13.55 13.54 -5.86
CA ALA A 278 -12.47 13.74 -6.81
C ALA A 278 -12.26 12.48 -7.65
N ALA A 279 -12.04 12.67 -8.95
CA ALA A 279 -11.71 11.59 -9.86
C ALA A 279 -10.24 11.16 -9.66
N MET A 280 -10.03 9.91 -9.28
CA MET A 280 -8.68 9.34 -9.13
C MET A 280 -8.14 8.96 -10.51
N SER A 281 -7.11 9.67 -10.98
CA SER A 281 -6.61 9.55 -12.35
C SER A 281 -5.41 8.63 -12.44
N SER A 282 -5.63 7.39 -12.89
CA SER A 282 -4.56 6.49 -13.32
C SER A 282 -4.14 6.73 -14.79
N LYS A 283 -4.45 7.91 -15.35
CA LYS A 283 -4.26 8.21 -16.78
C LYS A 283 -2.82 7.95 -17.25
N ARG A 284 -1.81 8.33 -16.45
CA ARG A 284 -0.41 8.13 -16.80
C ARG A 284 -0.05 6.66 -16.98
N LEU A 285 -0.60 5.79 -16.14
CA LEU A 285 -0.43 4.33 -16.21
C LEU A 285 -1.17 3.76 -17.43
N LEU A 286 -2.39 4.21 -17.67
CA LEU A 286 -3.21 3.78 -18.82
C LEU A 286 -2.63 4.22 -20.17
N ASP A 287 -2.06 5.43 -20.25
CA ASP A 287 -1.43 5.98 -21.45
C ASP A 287 -0.13 5.23 -21.82
N LEU A 288 0.49 4.51 -20.87
CA LEU A 288 1.58 3.57 -21.17
C LEU A 288 1.08 2.25 -21.78
N GLY A 289 -0.22 1.95 -21.71
CA GLY A 289 -0.82 0.73 -22.23
C GLY A 289 -1.30 -0.26 -21.17
N PHE A 290 -1.19 0.07 -19.88
CA PHE A 290 -1.75 -0.77 -18.81
C PHE A 290 -3.28 -0.83 -18.89
N ARG A 291 -3.86 -1.96 -18.46
CA ARG A 291 -5.30 -2.17 -18.36
C ARG A 291 -5.60 -2.79 -17.00
N PHE A 292 -6.64 -2.27 -16.35
CA PHE A 292 -7.22 -2.93 -15.17
C PHE A 292 -8.13 -4.05 -15.67
N GLU A 293 -8.00 -5.22 -15.04
CA GLU A 293 -8.80 -6.41 -15.38
C GLU A 293 -9.93 -6.62 -14.38
N ARG A 294 -9.88 -5.97 -13.20
CA ARG A 294 -10.84 -6.14 -12.12
C ARG A 294 -11.41 -4.82 -11.63
N GLY A 295 -12.74 -4.81 -11.49
CA GLY A 295 -13.49 -3.67 -10.98
C GLY A 295 -13.76 -3.77 -9.48
N VAL A 296 -14.40 -2.75 -8.93
CA VAL A 296 -14.76 -2.70 -7.50
C VAL A 296 -15.65 -3.86 -7.04
N ALA A 297 -16.52 -4.36 -7.91
CA ALA A 297 -17.39 -5.50 -7.59
C ALA A 297 -16.58 -6.79 -7.35
N ASP A 298 -15.53 -7.01 -8.14
CA ASP A 298 -14.62 -8.15 -8.01
C ASP A 298 -13.78 -8.01 -6.74
N ILE A 299 -13.22 -6.81 -6.51
CA ILE A 299 -12.42 -6.49 -5.32
C ILE A 299 -13.20 -6.81 -4.04
N VAL A 300 -14.45 -6.35 -3.94
CA VAL A 300 -15.30 -6.59 -2.77
C VAL A 300 -15.69 -8.06 -2.65
N ALA A 301 -16.10 -8.69 -3.76
CA ALA A 301 -16.50 -10.10 -3.77
C ALA A 301 -15.36 -11.02 -3.30
N ASP A 302 -14.18 -10.87 -3.88
CA ASP A 302 -13.02 -11.69 -3.56
C ASP A 302 -12.53 -11.46 -2.12
N SER A 303 -12.57 -10.22 -1.65
CA SER A 303 -12.19 -9.88 -0.27
C SER A 303 -13.13 -10.52 0.75
N VAL A 304 -14.45 -10.45 0.52
CA VAL A 304 -15.44 -11.06 1.41
C VAL A 304 -15.31 -12.58 1.40
N ALA A 305 -15.23 -13.20 0.21
CA ALA A 305 -15.07 -14.63 0.07
C ALA A 305 -13.82 -15.14 0.81
N GLN A 306 -12.69 -14.49 0.61
CA GLN A 306 -11.44 -14.87 1.26
C GLN A 306 -11.47 -14.66 2.78
N CYS A 307 -12.15 -13.63 3.27
CA CYS A 307 -12.32 -13.42 4.70
C CYS A 307 -13.28 -14.41 5.36
N LEU A 308 -14.28 -14.92 4.64
CA LEU A 308 -15.10 -16.05 5.08
C LEU A 308 -14.26 -17.33 5.17
N ASP A 309 -13.51 -17.67 4.12
CA ASP A 309 -12.66 -18.87 4.05
C ASP A 309 -11.59 -18.90 5.16
N HIS A 310 -11.11 -17.73 5.59
CA HIS A 310 -10.13 -17.58 6.66
C HIS A 310 -10.76 -17.43 8.07
N GLY A 311 -12.08 -17.51 8.19
CA GLY A 311 -12.81 -17.36 9.46
C GLY A 311 -12.68 -15.96 10.09
N PHE A 312 -12.38 -14.95 9.28
CA PHE A 312 -12.35 -13.55 9.72
C PHE A 312 -13.74 -12.93 9.71
N LEU A 313 -14.59 -13.33 8.75
CA LEU A 313 -16.02 -13.11 8.76
C LEU A 313 -16.72 -14.43 9.04
N GLU A 314 -17.87 -14.37 9.71
CA GLU A 314 -18.69 -15.56 9.98
C GLU A 314 -19.53 -15.90 8.75
N HIS A 315 -19.71 -17.18 8.45
CA HIS A 315 -20.66 -17.56 7.40
C HIS A 315 -22.08 -17.15 7.85
N PRO A 316 -22.86 -16.49 6.98
CA PRO A 316 -24.25 -16.22 7.27
C PRO A 316 -24.97 -17.53 7.61
N GLU A 317 -25.69 -17.56 8.73
CA GLU A 317 -26.59 -18.68 9.03
C GLU A 317 -27.59 -18.81 7.88
N THR A 318 -27.69 -20.00 7.29
CA THR A 318 -28.63 -20.34 6.20
C THR A 318 -30.07 -20.33 6.65
#